data_AF-A0A9D4KUS1-F1
#
_entry.id   AF-A0A9D4KUS1-F1
#
_cell.length_a   1.000
_cell.length_b   1.000
_cell.length_c   1.000
_cell.angle_alpha   90.00
_cell.angle_beta   90.00
_cell.angle_gamma   90.00
#
_symmetry.space_group_name_H-M   'P 1'
#
loop_
_entity.id
_entity.type
_entity.pdbx_description
1 polymer ?
#
loop_
_entity_poly.entity_id
_entity_poly.type
_entity_poly.pdbx_seq_one_letter_code
_entity_poly.pdbx_strand_id
1 'polypeptide(L)' 'MDCEYDKPDDILVDLIINGVKHPKVHERLLDQGEKLTIDKAIDIGQQYELSQNQLKLMRGHEVLSVKKKVSVCKTN' A
#
# COMPACT_ATOMS: atom_id res chain seq x y z
N MET A 1 18.00 10.45 -31.35
CA MET A 1 17.14 9.62 -30.48
C MET A 1 16.63 10.57 -29.43
N ASP A 2 15.60 11.32 -29.81
CA ASP A 2 14.98 12.32 -28.98
C ASP A 2 14.13 11.56 -27.97
N CYS A 3 14.66 11.29 -26.77
CA CYS A 3 13.77 10.96 -25.68
C CYS A 3 13.04 12.27 -25.35
N GLU A 4 11.88 12.44 -25.96
CA GLU A 4 10.89 13.45 -25.60
C GLU A 4 10.42 13.15 -24.17
N TYR A 5 11.25 13.48 -23.18
CA TYR A 5 10.76 13.85 -21.85
C TYR A 5 10.12 15.23 -21.99
N ASP A 6 9.02 15.26 -22.75
CA ASP A 6 8.26 16.47 -23.06
C ASP A 6 7.57 17.01 -21.80
N LYS A 7 7.55 16.19 -20.73
CA LYS A 7 7.01 16.52 -19.42
C LYS A 7 8.00 16.15 -18.31
N PRO A 8 8.33 17.09 -17.41
CA PRO A 8 9.22 16.81 -16.28
C PRO A 8 8.65 15.74 -15.33
N ASP A 9 7.35 15.51 -15.37
CA ASP A 9 6.66 14.55 -14.52
C ASP A 9 7.07 13.11 -14.82
N ASP A 10 7.38 12.79 -16.09
CA ASP A 10 7.79 11.44 -16.49
C ASP A 10 9.15 11.06 -15.87
N ILE A 11 10.06 12.04 -15.76
CA ILE A 11 11.36 11.86 -15.07
C ILE A 11 11.15 11.58 -13.58
N LEU A 12 10.20 12.29 -12.95
CA LEU A 12 9.89 12.09 -11.53
C LEU A 12 9.28 10.72 -11.28
N VAL A 13 8.39 10.26 -12.16
CA VAL A 13 7.82 8.92 -12.10
C VAL A 13 8.91 7.86 -12.23
N ASP A 14 9.82 7.99 -13.20
CA ASP A 14 10.95 7.07 -13.37
C ASP A 14 11.85 7.01 -12.13
N LEU A 15 12.13 8.16 -11.50
CA LEU A 15 12.90 8.22 -10.25
C LEU A 15 12.17 7.54 -9.09
N ILE A 16 10.84 7.69 -9.00
CA ILE A 16 10.03 7.00 -8.00
C ILE A 16 10.08 5.49 -8.23
N ILE A 17 9.88 5.03 -9.47
CA ILE A 17 9.95 3.60 -9.83
C ILE A 17 11.32 3.04 -9.43
N ASN A 18 12.41 3.67 -9.85
CA ASN A 18 13.78 3.25 -9.50
C ASN A 18 14.08 3.31 -8.00
N GLY A 19 13.43 4.21 -7.25
CA GLY A 19 13.58 4.35 -5.81
C GLY A 19 12.83 3.31 -4.98
N VAL A 20 11.90 2.55 -5.57
CA VAL A 20 11.09 1.56 -4.85
C VAL A 20 11.91 0.32 -4.53
N LYS A 21 12.10 0.05 -3.22
CA LYS A 21 12.83 -1.12 -2.71
C LYS A 21 12.04 -2.43 -2.80
N HIS A 22 10.71 -2.35 -2.84
CA HIS A 22 9.84 -3.53 -2.79
C HIS A 22 9.47 -4.00 -4.20
N PRO A 23 9.87 -5.21 -4.62
CA PRO A 23 9.66 -5.69 -5.99
C PRO A 23 8.18 -5.76 -6.35
N LYS A 24 7.32 -6.10 -5.39
CA LYS A 24 5.87 -6.17 -5.60
C LYS A 24 5.22 -4.80 -5.87
N VAL A 25 5.77 -3.72 -5.33
CA VAL A 25 5.30 -2.36 -5.62
C VAL A 25 5.85 -1.91 -6.97
N HIS A 26 7.11 -2.24 -7.25
CA HIS A 26 7.77 -1.97 -8.53
C HIS A 26 7.01 -2.60 -9.71
N GLU A 27 6.68 -3.89 -9.63
CA GLU A 27 5.88 -4.59 -10.64
C GLU A 27 4.50 -3.94 -10.83
N ARG A 28 3.82 -3.55 -9.75
CA ARG A 28 2.51 -2.87 -9.83
C ARG A 28 2.59 -1.51 -10.47
N LEU A 29 3.70 -0.78 -10.29
CA LEU A 29 3.93 0.50 -10.94
C LEU A 29 4.20 0.31 -12.44
N LEU A 30 5.02 -0.68 -12.80
CA LEU A 30 5.28 -1.02 -14.20
C LEU A 30 4.02 -1.48 -14.96
N ASP A 31 3.13 -2.23 -14.29
CA ASP A 31 1.85 -2.70 -14.87
C ASP A 31 0.89 -1.55 -15.25
N GLN A 32 1.02 -0.38 -14.61
CA GLN A 32 0.23 0.81 -14.96
C GLN A 32 0.71 1.49 -16.26
N GLY A 33 1.99 1.32 -16.63
CA GLY A 33 2.58 1.87 -17.86
C GLY A 33 2.39 3.39 -18.02
N GLU A 34 2.04 3.83 -19.24
CA GLU A 34 1.84 5.26 -19.59
C GLU A 34 0.72 5.98 -18.84
N LYS A 35 -0.15 5.26 -18.12
CA LYS A 35 -1.24 5.88 -17.33
C LYS A 35 -0.80 6.26 -15.91
N LEU A 36 0.46 6.02 -15.59
CA LEU A 36 1.04 6.28 -14.29
C LEU A 36 1.38 7.78 -14.17
N THR A 37 0.59 8.47 -13.36
CA THR A 37 0.90 9.84 -12.91
C THR A 37 1.60 9.79 -11.55
N ILE A 38 2.27 10.87 -11.17
CA ILE A 38 2.95 11.00 -9.88
C ILE A 38 1.99 10.69 -8.72
N ASP A 39 0.77 11.25 -8.74
CA ASP A 39 -0.24 11.00 -7.71
C ASP A 39 -0.58 9.53 -7.54
N LYS A 40 -0.75 8.79 -8.66
CA LYS A 40 -1.05 7.36 -8.61
C LYS A 40 0.14 6.55 -8.09
N ALA A 41 1.36 6.93 -8.45
CA ALA A 41 2.55 6.26 -7.95
C ALA A 41 2.65 6.38 -6.42
N ILE A 42 2.35 7.56 -5.88
CA ILE A 42 2.31 7.82 -4.43
C ILE A 42 1.18 7.01 -3.78
N ASP A 43 -0.03 7.03 -4.34
CA ASP A 43 -1.19 6.29 -3.79
C ASP A 43 -0.92 4.78 -3.72
N ILE A 44 -0.34 4.19 -4.78
CA ILE A 44 0.02 2.76 -4.79
C ILE A 44 1.03 2.45 -3.68
N GLY A 45 2.03 3.32 -3.46
CA GLY A 45 3.00 3.18 -2.38
C GLY A 45 2.33 3.21 -1.00
N GLN A 46 1.51 4.23 -0.75
CA GLN A 46 0.78 4.39 0.51
C GLN A 46 -0.16 3.21 0.80
N GLN A 47 -0.91 2.77 -0.20
CA GLN A 47 -1.80 1.60 -0.09
C GLN A 47 -1.04 0.33 0.23
N TYR A 48 0.15 0.15 -0.35
CA TYR A 48 0.99 -1.00 -0.05
C TYR A 48 1.47 -0.98 1.40
N GLU A 49 1.98 0.14 1.89
CA GLU A 49 2.41 0.29 3.29
C GLU A 49 1.26 0.07 4.27
N LEU A 50 0.09 0.66 4.00
CA LEU A 50 -1.11 0.46 4.80
C LEU A 50 -1.52 -1.01 4.85
N SER A 51 -1.53 -1.68 3.69
CA SER A 51 -1.85 -3.11 3.60
C SER A 51 -0.84 -3.97 4.38
N GLN A 52 0.46 -3.67 4.27
CA GLN A 52 1.50 -4.36 5.04
C GLN A 52 1.32 -4.15 6.54
N ASN A 53 0.96 -2.94 6.97
CA ASN A 53 0.72 -2.63 8.38
C ASN A 53 -0.53 -3.34 8.92
N GLN A 54 -1.61 -3.41 8.13
CA GLN A 54 -2.79 -4.20 8.47
C GLN A 54 -2.46 -5.69 8.61
N LEU A 55 -1.69 -6.25 7.66
CA LEU A 55 -1.26 -7.65 7.72
C LEU A 55 -0.36 -7.92 8.94
N LYS A 56 0.53 -7.00 9.29
CA LYS A 56 1.33 -7.09 10.52
C LYS A 56 0.46 -7.06 11.78
N LEU A 57 -0.55 -6.20 11.83
CA LEU A 57 -1.51 -6.14 12.94
C LEU A 57 -2.31 -7.45 13.07
N MET A 58 -2.72 -8.03 11.94
CA MET A 58 -3.41 -9.33 11.91
C MET A 58 -2.49 -10.49 12.34
N ARG A 59 -1.21 -10.45 11.96
CA ARG A 59 -0.21 -11.47 12.36
C ARG A 59 0.25 -11.34 13.81
N GLY A 60 0.22 -10.12 14.37
CA GLY A 60 0.56 -9.84 15.77
C GLY A 60 -0.57 -10.07 16.76
N HIS A 61 -1.81 -10.22 16.28
CA HIS A 61 -2.92 -10.72 17.08
C HIS A 61 -2.99 -12.25 16.96
N GLU A 62 -2.24 -12.94 17.82
CA GLU A 62 -2.89 -14.06 18.51
C GLU A 62 -4.21 -13.53 19.05
N VAL A 63 -5.29 -14.17 18.61
CA VAL A 63 -6.67 -13.84 18.93
C VAL A 63 -6.79 -13.59 20.44
N LEU A 64 -6.80 -12.32 20.86
CA LEU A 64 -7.37 -11.93 22.14
C LEU A 64 -8.87 -12.20 21.98
N SER A 65 -9.22 -13.47 22.21
CA SER A 65 -10.59 -13.95 22.31
C SER A 65 -11.25 -13.08 23.36
N VAL A 66 -12.06 -12.12 22.91
CA VAL A 66 -12.92 -11.35 23.79
C VAL A 66 -13.90 -12.37 24.37
N LYS A 67 -13.54 -12.97 25.51
CA LYS A 67 -14.46 -13.76 26.32
C LYS A 67 -15.54 -12.79 26.78
N LYS A 68 -16.63 -12.70 26.02
CA LYS A 68 -17.87 -12.07 26.48
C LYS A 68 -18.29 -12.82 27.74
N LYS A 69 -17.97 -12.28 28.93
CA LYS A 69 -18.71 -12.64 30.14
C LYS A 69 -20.09 -12.02 29.98
N VAL A 70 -21.04 -12.80 29.48
CA VAL A 70 -22.46 -12.47 29.65
C VAL A 70 -22.75 -12.65 31.14
N SER A 71 -22.79 -11.55 31.87
CA SER A 71 -23.35 -11.54 33.22
C SER A 71 -24.86 -11.70 33.08
N VAL A 72 -25.36 -12.90 33.36
CA VAL A 72 -26.81 -13.13 33.49
C VAL A 72 -27.27 -12.45 34.77
N CYS A 73 -27.94 -11.31 34.64
CA CYS A 73 -28.67 -10.70 35.75
C CYS A 73 -29.91 -11.57 36.03
N LYS A 74 -29.90 -12.31 37.14
CA LYS A 74 -31.12 -12.92 37.69
C LYS A 74 -31.93 -11.83 38.36
N THR A 75 -33.07 -11.48 37.78
CA THR A 75 -34.13 -10.75 38.47
C THR A 75 -34.85 -11.74 39.39
N ASN A 76 -34.84 -11.45 40.69
CA ASN A 76 -35.66 -12.11 41.71
C ASN A 76 -37.12 -11.67 41.58
#